data_AF-A0A482ZV65-F1
#
_entry.id   AF-A0A482ZV65-F1
#
_cell.length_a   1.000
_cell.length_b   1.000
_cell.length_c   1.000
_cell.angle_alpha   90.00
_cell.angle_beta   90.00
_cell.angle_gamma   90.00
#
_symmetry.space_group_name_H-M   'P 1'
#
loop_
_entity.id
_entity.type
_entity.pdbx_description
1 polymer ?
#
loop_
_entity_poly.entity_id
_entity_poly.type
_entity_poly.pdbx_seq_one_letter_code
_entity_poly.pdbx_strand_id
1 'polypeptide(L)' 'MAISKKAYRLAVDRNKFKRIARETFRLEQQNLSNWDFVVMAKYAEPAKNADLSAELLGLFKKVSQSK' A
#
# COMPACT_ATOMS: atom_id res chain seq x y z
N MET A 1 3.28 -5.45 8.10
CA MET A 1 3.87 -4.90 6.86
C MET A 1 5.34 -4.57 7.09
N ALA A 2 6.21 -5.14 6.25
CA ALA A 2 7.64 -4.89 6.27
C ALA A 2 8.03 -4.08 5.02
N ILE A 3 8.87 -3.06 5.21
CA ILE A 3 9.47 -2.30 4.11
C ILE A 3 10.97 -2.33 4.33
N SER A 4 11.71 -2.78 3.31
CA SER A 4 13.16 -2.88 3.39
C SER A 4 13.79 -1.48 3.37
N LYS A 5 14.97 -1.35 4.00
CA LYS A 5 15.80 -0.14 3.87
C LYS A 5 16.26 0.12 2.43
N LYS A 6 16.30 -0.94 1.61
CA LYS A 6 16.62 -0.86 0.17
C LYS A 6 15.52 -0.13 -0.61
N ALA A 7 14.24 -0.36 -0.32
CA ALA A 7 13.15 0.31 -1.02
C ALA A 7 13.01 1.80 -0.62
N TYR A 8 13.17 2.10 0.68
CA TYR A 8 13.18 3.47 1.19
C TYR A 8 14.27 3.63 2.24
N ARG A 9 15.21 4.55 1.98
CA ARG A 9 16.37 4.78 2.85
C ARG A 9 15.98 5.39 4.19
N LEU A 10 15.09 6.39 4.19
CA LEU A 10 14.67 7.10 5.41
C LEU A 10 13.60 6.34 6.16
N ALA A 11 13.71 6.32 7.50
CA ALA A 11 12.72 5.68 8.37
C ALA A 11 11.35 6.37 8.28
N VAL A 12 11.35 7.69 8.13
CA VAL A 12 10.14 8.50 7.99
C VAL A 12 9.37 8.09 6.73
N ASP A 13 10.05 7.94 5.59
CA ASP A 13 9.42 7.51 4.33
C ASP A 13 8.83 6.10 4.43
N ARG A 14 9.57 5.15 5.04
CA ARG A 14 9.04 3.80 5.32
C ARG A 14 7.79 3.85 6.19
N ASN A 15 7.81 4.65 7.24
CA ASN A 15 6.67 4.76 8.16
C ASN A 15 5.47 5.43 7.49
N LYS A 16 5.73 6.44 6.65
CA LYS A 16 4.74 7.13 5.83
C LYS A 16 4.05 6.18 4.85
N PHE A 17 4.81 5.38 4.10
CA PHE A 17 4.24 4.36 3.22
C PHE A 17 3.40 3.35 4.00
N LYS A 18 3.92 2.83 5.12
CA LYS A 18 3.14 1.92 5.98
C LYS A 18 1.86 2.59 6.51
N ARG A 19 1.89 3.90 6.78
CA ARG A 19 0.69 4.64 7.22
C ARG A 19 -0.34 4.67 6.10
N ILE A 20 0.05 5.13 4.91
CA ILE A 20 -0.83 5.24 3.74
C ILE A 20 -1.43 3.89 3.38
N ALA A 21 -0.60 2.84 3.26
CA ALA A 21 -1.08 1.51 2.90
C ALA A 21 -2.14 0.95 3.89
N ARG A 22 -1.95 1.16 5.20
CA ARG A 22 -2.93 0.76 6.22
C ARG A 22 -4.21 1.57 6.15
N GLU A 23 -4.09 2.87 5.92
CA GLU A 23 -5.23 3.78 5.87
C GLU A 23 -6.10 3.45 4.66
N THR A 24 -5.49 3.27 3.48
CA THR A 24 -6.18 2.84 2.26
C THR A 24 -6.84 1.47 2.44
N PHE A 25 -6.12 0.48 3.01
CA PHE A 25 -6.72 -0.84 3.27
C PHE A 25 -7.91 -0.78 4.22
N ARG A 26 -7.82 0.03 5.28
CA ARG A 26 -8.91 0.18 6.26
C ARG A 26 -10.16 0.79 5.65
N LEU A 27 -10.01 1.79 4.79
CA LEU A 27 -11.14 2.42 4.09
C LEU A 27 -11.82 1.45 3.12
N GLU A 28 -11.04 0.59 2.46
CA GLU A 28 -11.54 -0.40 1.50
C GLU A 28 -11.87 -1.76 2.13
N GLN A 29 -11.75 -1.90 3.45
CA GLN A 29 -11.87 -3.21 4.12
C GLN A 29 -13.23 -3.88 3.89
N GLN A 30 -14.30 -3.09 3.83
CA GLN A 30 -15.65 -3.58 3.55
C GLN A 30 -15.77 -4.15 2.13
N ASN A 31 -15.01 -3.62 1.18
CA ASN A 31 -15.01 -4.04 -0.22
C ASN A 31 -14.10 -5.26 -0.46
N LEU A 32 -13.15 -5.54 0.44
CA LEU A 32 -12.09 -6.55 0.24
C LEU A 32 -12.39 -7.94 0.83
N SER A 33 -13.63 -8.22 1.23
CA SER A 33 -14.15 -9.57 1.53
C SER A 33 -13.30 -10.47 2.45
N ASN A 34 -12.76 -9.93 3.55
CA ASN A 34 -11.96 -10.67 4.56
C ASN A 34 -10.68 -11.35 4.03
N TRP A 35 -10.02 -10.78 3.02
CA TRP A 35 -8.75 -11.29 2.53
C TRP A 35 -7.58 -10.73 3.35
N ASP A 36 -6.55 -11.56 3.56
CA ASP A 36 -5.28 -11.16 4.14
C ASP A 36 -4.28 -10.78 3.04
N PHE A 37 -3.74 -9.56 3.12
CA PHE A 37 -2.79 -9.04 2.13
C PHE A 37 -1.40 -8.79 2.72
N VAL A 38 -0.37 -9.18 1.96
CA VAL A 38 1.01 -8.78 2.22
C VAL A 38 1.44 -7.74 1.20
N VAL A 39 1.53 -6.48 1.63
CA VAL A 39 2.00 -5.37 0.78
C VAL A 39 3.53 -5.27 0.84
N MET A 40 4.16 -5.35 -0.32
CA MET A 40 5.59 -5.12 -0.51
C MET A 40 5.83 -3.89 -1.37
N ALA A 41 6.65 -2.95 -0.88
CA ALA A 41 7.10 -1.83 -1.69
C ALA A 41 8.26 -2.27 -2.61
N LYS A 42 8.09 -2.12 -3.92
CA LYS A 42 9.22 -2.15 -4.86
C LYS A 42 10.04 -0.87 -4.72
N TYR A 43 11.28 -0.89 -5.23
CA TYR A 43 12.16 0.28 -5.23
C TYR A 43 11.42 1.45 -5.88
N ALA A 44 11.09 2.48 -5.10
CA ALA A 44 10.22 3.56 -5.53
C ALA A 44 10.85 4.88 -5.14
N GLU A 45 10.90 5.79 -6.10
CA GLU A 45 11.15 7.20 -5.84
C GLU A 45 10.08 7.74 -4.86
N PRO A 46 10.37 8.79 -4.07
CA PRO A 46 9.39 9.40 -3.19
C PRO A 46 8.21 9.98 -4.00
N ALA A 47 7.11 9.24 -4.08
CA ALA A 47 5.87 9.68 -4.70
C ALA A 47 5.00 10.50 -3.74
N LYS A 48 4.06 11.29 -4.28
CA LYS A 48 3.08 12.02 -3.46
C LYS A 48 2.09 11.04 -2.83
N ASN A 49 1.51 11.43 -1.71
CA ASN A 49 0.64 10.56 -0.92
C ASN A 49 -0.59 10.09 -1.72
N ALA A 50 -1.17 11.00 -2.50
CA ALA A 50 -2.34 10.71 -3.33
C ALA A 50 -2.02 9.63 -4.37
N ASP A 51 -0.88 9.74 -5.04
CA ASP A 51 -0.43 8.78 -6.06
C ASP A 51 -0.27 7.38 -5.46
N LEU A 52 0.37 7.27 -4.29
CA LEU A 52 0.54 6.00 -3.58
C LEU A 52 -0.80 5.36 -3.20
N SER A 53 -1.74 6.14 -2.68
CA SER A 53 -3.07 5.63 -2.33
C SER A 53 -3.86 5.19 -3.55
N ALA A 54 -3.77 5.93 -4.66
CA ALA A 54 -4.47 5.61 -5.90
C ALA A 54 -3.91 4.35 -6.56
N GLU A 55 -2.58 4.18 -6.57
CA GLU A 55 -1.93 2.96 -7.05
C GLU A 55 -2.37 1.73 -6.24
N LEU A 56 -2.32 1.85 -4.90
CA LEU A 56 -2.72 0.77 -4.00
C LEU A 56 -4.20 0.39 -4.16
N LEU A 57 -5.08 1.39 -4.31
CA LEU A 57 -6.50 1.17 -4.60
C LEU A 57 -6.70 0.45 -5.93
N GLY A 58 -5.94 0.81 -6.96
CA GLY A 58 -5.95 0.13 -8.26
C GLY A 58 -5.59 -1.36 -8.13
N LEU A 59 -4.58 -1.68 -7.32
CA LEU A 59 -4.20 -3.08 -7.04
C LEU A 59 -5.31 -3.84 -6.31
N PHE A 60 -5.92 -3.23 -5.28
CA PHE A 60 -7.03 -3.84 -4.54
C PHE A 60 -8.24 -4.13 -5.42
N LYS A 61 -8.62 -3.19 -6.29
CA LYS A 61 -9.71 -3.39 -7.25
C LYS A 61 -9.43 -4.54 -8.21
N LYS A 62 -8.19 -4.64 -8.73
CA LYS A 62 -7.79 -5.74 -9.62
C LYS A 62 -7.93 -7.10 -8.93
N VAL A 63 -7.49 -7.21 -7.67
CA VAL A 63 -7.62 -8.47 -6.92
C VAL A 63 -9.09 -8.79 -6.63
N SER A 64 -9.89 -7.80 -6.24
CA SER A 64 -11.33 -8.00 -6.00
C SER A 64 -12.11 -8.39 -7.26
N GLN A 65 -11.70 -7.93 -8.44
CA GLN A 65 -12.34 -8.25 -9.72
C GLN A 65 -11.89 -9.57 -10.32
N SER A 66 -10.74 -10.10 -9.93
CA SER A 66 -10.21 -11.38 -10.41
C SER A 66 -10.90 -12.60 -9.77
N LYS A 67 -12.12 -12.43 -9.25
CA LYS A 67 -12.96 -13.47 -8.66
C LYS A 67 -13.71 -14.24 -9.74
#